data_AF-A0A9X3JZ39-F1
#
_entry.id   AF-A0A9X3JZ39-F1
#
_cell.length_a   1.000
_cell.length_b   1.000
_cell.length_c   1.000
_cell.angle_alpha   90.00
_cell.angle_beta   90.00
_cell.angle_gamma   90.00
#
_symmetry.space_group_name_H-M   'P 1'
#
loop_
_entity.id
_entity.type
_entity.pdbx_description
1 polymer ?
#
loop_
_entity_poly.entity_id
_entity_poly.type
_entity_poly.pdbx_seq_one_letter_code
_entity_poly.pdbx_strand_id
1 'polypeptide(L)'
;DPVTHRFVLVYEGLGVGFGARSFADGIDAVYFLGQKNYPIEFIENEFPVRILRYGMHVDSAGPGRWRGGLGIVRDIEFLGEEGNFARRMDGAIFPPWGVNGGQGGRKGRVIINPGTEREEEISTVGDGFVLRRGDVVRFMTTGGGGWGHPAERPVELVQRDVECGFVSLEGARRDYGVVMDAGTRTVDEHATSKLRHDLLSQPTDMFHRNDGYFSFKDEVTSNGNA
;
A
#
# COMPACT_ATOMS: atom_id res chain seq x y z
N ASP A 1 12.68 1.90 -27.54
CA ASP A 1 11.32 1.96 -28.11
C ASP A 1 11.27 1.01 -29.31
N PRO A 2 10.33 0.05 -29.33
CA PRO A 2 10.20 -0.94 -30.41
C PRO A 2 9.74 -0.35 -31.75
N VAL A 3 9.17 0.86 -31.77
CA VAL A 3 8.71 1.56 -32.98
C VAL A 3 9.75 2.58 -33.45
N THR A 4 10.26 3.41 -32.55
CA THR A 4 11.19 4.49 -32.95
C THR A 4 12.66 4.09 -32.92
N HIS A 5 13.00 2.91 -32.37
CA HIS A 5 14.36 2.41 -32.14
C HIS A 5 15.26 3.35 -31.32
N ARG A 6 14.66 4.27 -30.54
CA ARG A 6 15.40 5.16 -29.64
C ARG A 6 15.54 4.57 -28.24
N PHE A 7 16.62 4.97 -27.56
CA PHE A 7 16.71 4.82 -26.11
C PHE A 7 15.70 5.75 -25.45
N VAL A 8 14.90 5.18 -24.55
CA VAL A 8 13.89 5.90 -23.78
C VAL A 8 14.12 5.61 -22.30
N LEU A 9 14.01 6.63 -21.47
CA LEU A 9 14.03 6.51 -20.02
C LEU A 9 12.66 6.92 -19.50
N VAL A 10 12.00 5.99 -18.81
CA VAL A 10 10.74 6.26 -18.13
C VAL A 10 11.04 6.48 -16.66
N TYR A 11 10.62 7.62 -16.12
CA TYR A 11 10.67 7.89 -14.69
C TYR A 11 9.25 8.07 -14.16
N GLU A 12 8.83 7.16 -13.30
CA GLU A 12 7.52 7.18 -12.68
C GLU A 12 7.64 7.48 -11.19
N GLY A 13 6.94 8.52 -10.75
CA GLY A 13 6.67 8.74 -9.34
C GLY A 13 5.52 7.83 -8.90
N LEU A 14 5.56 7.40 -7.64
CA LEU A 14 4.49 6.59 -7.05
C LEU A 14 3.89 7.34 -5.86
N GLY A 15 2.58 7.51 -5.86
CA GLY A 15 1.86 8.08 -4.73
C GLY A 15 1.90 7.16 -3.51
N VAL A 16 1.88 7.75 -2.30
CA VAL A 16 1.92 7.02 -1.03
C VAL A 16 0.83 7.50 -0.07
N GLY A 17 0.51 6.70 0.93
CA GLY A 17 -0.38 7.11 2.01
C GLY A 17 0.34 7.93 3.08
N PHE A 18 -0.23 9.07 3.49
CA PHE A 18 0.32 9.89 4.57
C PHE A 18 -0.26 9.51 5.93
N GLY A 19 0.48 9.76 7.01
CA GLY A 19 0.01 9.48 8.36
C GLY A 19 -1.27 10.22 8.73
N ALA A 20 -2.10 9.59 9.56
CA ALA A 20 -3.27 10.22 10.15
C ALA A 20 -2.88 11.38 11.07
N ARG A 21 -3.79 12.33 11.22
CA ARG A 21 -3.69 13.45 12.17
C ARG A 21 -4.54 13.12 13.39
N SER A 22 -4.30 13.81 14.50
CA SER A 22 -5.11 13.64 15.72
C SER A 22 -6.58 14.05 15.56
N PHE A 23 -6.93 14.69 14.44
CA PHE A 23 -8.25 15.23 14.15
C PHE A 23 -8.78 14.89 12.74
N ALA A 24 -8.04 14.11 11.93
CA ALA A 24 -8.46 13.78 10.57
C ALA A 24 -7.66 12.60 10.00
N ASP A 25 -8.28 11.87 9.06
CA ASP A 25 -7.61 10.81 8.30
C ASP A 25 -6.37 11.35 7.56
N GLY A 26 -5.45 10.44 7.28
CA GLY A 26 -4.30 10.68 6.42
C GLY A 26 -4.72 10.89 4.97
N ILE A 27 -3.86 11.54 4.20
CA ILE A 27 -4.17 11.83 2.80
C ILE A 27 -3.77 10.60 1.96
N ASP A 28 -4.71 10.10 1.16
CA ASP A 28 -4.53 8.94 0.29
C ASP A 28 -3.73 9.30 -0.98
N ALA A 29 -2.89 8.39 -1.47
CA ALA A 29 -2.23 8.43 -2.79
C ALA A 29 -1.51 9.74 -3.15
N VAL A 30 -0.76 10.32 -2.21
CA VAL A 30 -0.07 11.60 -2.37
C VAL A 30 1.29 11.43 -3.04
N TYR A 31 1.55 12.24 -4.05
CA TYR A 31 2.88 12.38 -4.65
C TYR A 31 3.72 13.38 -3.85
N PHE A 32 5.00 13.05 -3.60
CA PHE A 32 5.89 13.95 -2.87
C PHE A 32 6.22 15.20 -3.69
N LEU A 33 6.67 16.27 -3.02
CA LEU A 33 6.90 17.59 -3.62
C LEU A 33 7.70 17.51 -4.93
N GLY A 34 7.16 18.13 -5.98
CA GLY A 34 7.79 18.17 -7.30
C GLY A 34 7.47 16.97 -8.20
N GLN A 35 6.82 15.93 -7.68
CA GLN A 35 6.31 14.83 -8.48
C GLN A 35 4.85 15.08 -8.89
N LYS A 36 4.46 14.53 -10.04
CA LYS A 36 3.09 14.59 -10.56
C LYS A 36 2.66 13.19 -11.00
N ASN A 37 1.36 12.95 -10.90
CA ASN A 37 0.76 11.79 -11.53
C ASN A 37 0.60 12.07 -13.03
N TYR A 38 1.36 11.37 -13.87
CA TYR A 38 1.19 11.48 -15.32
C TYR A 38 -0.09 10.74 -15.76
N PRO A 39 -0.90 11.33 -16.66
CA PRO A 39 -2.02 10.64 -17.27
C PRO A 39 -1.57 9.33 -17.91
N ILE A 40 -2.39 8.27 -17.77
CA ILE A 40 -2.06 6.95 -18.30
C ILE A 40 -1.90 7.04 -19.82
N GLU A 41 -2.77 7.79 -20.49
CA GLU A 41 -2.77 7.99 -21.94
C GLU A 41 -1.46 8.60 -22.44
N PHE A 42 -0.85 9.49 -21.64
CA PHE A 42 0.45 10.06 -21.97
C PHE A 42 1.56 9.01 -21.86
N ILE A 43 1.56 8.23 -20.78
CA ILE A 43 2.60 7.21 -20.53
C ILE A 43 2.56 6.13 -21.61
N GLU A 44 1.38 5.61 -21.93
CA GLU A 44 1.23 4.54 -22.94
C GLU A 44 1.51 5.02 -24.36
N ASN A 45 1.32 6.32 -24.63
CA ASN A 45 1.64 6.90 -25.93
C ASN A 45 3.14 7.18 -26.10
N GLU A 46 3.82 7.60 -25.02
CA GLU A 46 5.22 8.01 -25.08
C GLU A 46 6.20 6.85 -24.84
N PHE A 47 5.78 5.82 -24.10
CA PHE A 47 6.67 4.77 -23.64
C PHE A 47 6.16 3.36 -23.98
N PRO A 48 7.07 2.38 -24.18
CA PRO A 48 6.69 1.02 -24.53
C PRO A 48 6.22 0.24 -23.28
N VAL A 49 5.16 0.71 -22.65
CA VAL A 49 4.53 0.10 -21.49
C VAL A 49 3.01 0.17 -21.62
N ARG A 50 2.32 -0.71 -20.90
CA ARG A 50 0.86 -0.67 -20.74
C ARG A 50 0.50 -0.72 -19.27
N ILE A 51 -0.40 0.15 -18.83
CA ILE A 51 -0.90 0.17 -17.46
C ILE A 51 -2.10 -0.76 -17.36
N LEU A 52 -1.91 -1.92 -16.73
CA LEU A 52 -2.97 -2.92 -16.55
C LEU A 52 -3.88 -2.60 -15.36
N ARG A 53 -3.33 -1.95 -14.34
CA ARG A 53 -4.05 -1.57 -13.12
C ARG A 53 -3.49 -0.27 -12.57
N TYR A 54 -4.39 0.60 -12.16
CA TYR A 54 -4.05 1.72 -11.28
C TYR A 54 -5.20 1.99 -10.31
N GLY A 55 -4.94 1.89 -9.00
CA GLY A 55 -5.96 2.13 -8.00
C GLY A 55 -5.41 2.13 -6.58
N MET A 56 -6.30 2.17 -5.59
CA MET A 56 -5.91 2.16 -4.18
C MET A 56 -5.37 0.79 -3.76
N HIS A 57 -4.36 0.81 -2.89
CA HIS A 57 -3.91 -0.36 -2.16
C HIS A 57 -4.85 -0.57 -0.97
N VAL A 58 -5.95 -1.27 -1.21
CA VAL A 58 -6.97 -1.61 -0.21
C VAL A 58 -6.33 -2.20 1.04
N ASP A 59 -6.79 -1.78 2.22
CA ASP A 59 -6.25 -2.19 3.54
C ASP A 59 -4.76 -1.86 3.76
N SER A 60 -4.19 -0.92 3.00
CA SER A 60 -2.80 -0.48 3.23
C SER A 60 -2.66 0.59 4.30
N ALA A 61 -3.71 1.39 4.51
CA ALA A 61 -3.72 2.43 5.51
C ALA A 61 -3.73 1.82 6.92
N GLY A 62 -2.90 2.36 7.80
CA GLY A 62 -2.85 2.00 9.21
C GLY A 62 -4.20 2.28 9.89
N PRO A 63 -4.82 1.25 10.50
CA PRO A 63 -6.07 1.41 11.23
C PRO A 63 -5.94 2.38 12.41
N GLY A 64 -6.99 3.14 12.67
CA GLY A 64 -7.08 4.01 13.83
C GLY A 64 -8.44 4.70 13.89
N ARG A 65 -8.71 5.43 14.99
CA ARG A 65 -9.87 6.35 15.02
C ARG A 65 -9.85 7.26 13.79
N TRP A 66 -8.66 7.78 13.48
CA TRP A 66 -8.33 8.35 12.20
C TRP A 66 -7.43 7.39 11.44
N ARG A 67 -7.88 7.01 10.24
CA ARG A 67 -7.20 6.07 9.35
C ARG A 67 -5.99 6.77 8.71
N GLY A 68 -4.88 6.07 8.52
CA GLY A 68 -3.80 6.57 7.66
C GLY A 68 -4.26 6.76 6.20
N GLY A 69 -3.43 7.36 5.37
CA GLY A 69 -3.67 7.41 3.93
C GLY A 69 -3.39 6.05 3.28
N LEU A 70 -4.08 5.73 2.20
CA LEU A 70 -3.84 4.55 1.38
C LEU A 70 -2.64 4.78 0.45
N GLY A 71 -1.86 3.72 0.26
CA GLY A 71 -0.97 3.61 -0.89
C GLY A 71 -1.75 3.29 -2.19
N ILE A 72 -1.00 3.06 -3.25
CA ILE A 72 -1.52 2.70 -4.58
C ILE A 72 -1.05 1.31 -4.99
N VAL A 73 -1.81 0.69 -5.88
CA VAL A 73 -1.36 -0.46 -6.68
C VAL A 73 -1.27 -0.01 -8.13
N ARG A 74 -0.12 -0.28 -8.77
CA ARG A 74 0.10 0.01 -10.18
C ARG A 74 0.74 -1.19 -10.86
N ASP A 75 0.05 -1.78 -11.83
CA ASP A 75 0.55 -2.90 -12.63
C ASP A 75 0.96 -2.38 -14.00
N ILE A 76 2.23 -2.57 -14.36
CA ILE A 76 2.83 -2.06 -15.60
C ILE A 76 3.37 -3.24 -16.40
N GLU A 77 2.79 -3.49 -17.56
CA GLU A 77 3.28 -4.45 -18.55
C GLU A 77 4.37 -3.79 -19.40
N PHE A 78 5.51 -4.45 -19.55
CA PHE A 78 6.59 -3.99 -20.40
C PHE A 78 6.40 -4.47 -21.86
N LEU A 79 6.40 -3.54 -22.82
CA LEU A 79 6.20 -3.82 -24.24
C LEU A 79 7.49 -3.66 -25.07
N GLY A 80 8.63 -3.36 -24.45
CA GLY A 80 9.93 -3.42 -25.13
C GLY A 80 10.41 -4.86 -25.30
N GLU A 81 11.42 -5.08 -26.14
CA GLU A 81 12.06 -6.40 -26.24
C GLU A 81 12.85 -6.73 -24.97
N GLU A 82 13.70 -5.78 -24.55
CA GLU A 82 14.49 -5.85 -23.33
C GLU A 82 14.66 -4.44 -22.75
N GLY A 83 14.67 -4.31 -21.41
CA GLY A 83 14.87 -3.03 -20.73
C GLY A 83 15.46 -3.18 -19.34
N ASN A 84 16.29 -2.22 -18.95
CA ASN A 84 16.80 -2.10 -17.59
C ASN A 84 15.76 -1.48 -16.67
N PHE A 85 15.57 -2.08 -15.52
CA PHE A 85 14.60 -1.67 -14.52
C PHE A 85 15.27 -1.41 -13.18
N ALA A 86 15.13 -0.17 -12.71
CA ALA A 86 15.61 0.28 -11.41
C ALA A 86 14.45 0.79 -10.57
N ARG A 87 14.56 0.60 -9.25
CA ARG A 87 13.51 0.87 -8.27
C ARG A 87 14.10 1.57 -7.06
N ARG A 88 13.39 2.58 -6.58
CA ARG A 88 13.67 3.22 -5.29
C ARG A 88 12.33 3.48 -4.59
N MET A 89 11.89 2.54 -3.76
CA MET A 89 10.68 2.66 -2.96
C MET A 89 10.96 2.31 -1.50
N ASP A 90 10.66 3.25 -0.61
CA ASP A 90 10.86 3.13 0.83
C ASP A 90 9.64 2.50 1.54
N GLY A 91 9.77 2.23 2.84
CA GLY A 91 8.73 1.68 3.71
C GLY A 91 8.35 0.22 3.41
N ALA A 92 9.29 -0.53 2.83
CA ALA A 92 9.19 -1.98 2.61
C ALA A 92 9.72 -2.80 3.79
N ILE A 93 10.77 -2.31 4.46
CA ILE A 93 11.36 -2.90 5.66
C ILE A 93 10.74 -2.27 6.92
N PHE A 94 10.74 -0.94 6.99
CA PHE A 94 10.17 -0.17 8.10
C PHE A 94 8.96 0.66 7.62
N PRO A 95 7.76 0.07 7.58
CA PRO A 95 6.56 0.80 7.20
C PRO A 95 6.18 1.92 8.21
N PRO A 96 5.35 2.89 7.80
CA PRO A 96 4.89 3.97 8.68
C PRO A 96 4.21 3.47 9.95
N TRP A 97 4.53 4.09 11.09
CA TRP A 97 4.02 3.69 12.40
C TRP A 97 2.65 4.28 12.70
N GLY A 98 1.84 3.53 13.44
CA GLY A 98 0.66 4.06 14.09
C GLY A 98 1.01 4.77 15.40
N VAL A 99 0.20 5.75 15.80
CA VAL A 99 0.45 6.57 16.99
C VAL A 99 -0.77 6.63 17.89
N ASN A 100 -0.53 6.70 19.21
CA ASN A 100 -1.57 6.90 20.22
C ASN A 100 -2.69 5.85 20.10
N GLY A 101 -2.31 4.57 20.00
CA GLY A 101 -3.20 3.44 19.82
C GLY A 101 -3.63 3.13 18.38
N GLY A 102 -3.24 3.97 17.42
CA GLY A 102 -3.34 3.63 16.00
C GLY A 102 -2.33 2.57 15.59
N GLN A 103 -2.64 1.83 14.53
CA GLN A 103 -1.80 0.79 13.95
C GLN A 103 -0.98 1.31 12.77
N GLY A 104 0.10 0.59 12.47
CA GLY A 104 1.01 0.94 11.38
C GLY A 104 0.42 0.65 10.01
N GLY A 105 0.87 1.38 8.99
CA GLY A 105 0.50 1.11 7.61
C GLY A 105 1.12 -0.19 7.09
N ARG A 106 0.55 -0.73 6.02
CA ARG A 106 1.11 -1.92 5.34
C ARG A 106 2.40 -1.56 4.61
N LYS A 107 3.35 -2.50 4.60
CA LYS A 107 4.62 -2.39 3.87
C LYS A 107 4.42 -2.26 2.36
N GLY A 108 5.33 -1.51 1.74
CA GLY A 108 5.45 -1.49 0.28
C GLY A 108 6.02 -2.80 -0.26
N ARG A 109 5.61 -3.20 -1.46
CA ARG A 109 6.09 -4.41 -2.16
C ARG A 109 6.26 -4.14 -3.65
N VAL A 110 7.21 -4.83 -4.28
CA VAL A 110 7.31 -4.90 -5.74
C VAL A 110 7.29 -6.36 -6.15
N ILE A 111 6.39 -6.71 -7.07
CA ILE A 111 6.18 -8.08 -7.52
C ILE A 111 6.30 -8.11 -9.04
N ILE A 112 7.10 -9.03 -9.57
CA ILE A 112 7.16 -9.35 -11.00
C ILE A 112 6.17 -10.46 -11.31
N ASN A 113 5.46 -10.35 -12.43
CA ASN A 113 4.52 -11.31 -12.97
C ASN A 113 3.50 -11.84 -11.94
N PRO A 114 2.77 -10.95 -11.24
CA PRO A 114 1.85 -11.34 -10.17
C PRO A 114 0.73 -12.26 -10.68
N GLY A 115 0.42 -13.30 -9.91
CA GLY A 115 -0.61 -14.30 -10.21
C GLY A 115 -0.19 -15.34 -11.26
N THR A 116 1.10 -15.45 -11.57
CA THR A 116 1.63 -16.42 -12.55
C THR A 116 2.64 -17.36 -11.91
N GLU A 117 3.04 -18.42 -12.62
CA GLU A 117 4.12 -19.32 -12.20
C GLU A 117 5.49 -18.62 -12.12
N ARG A 118 5.64 -17.44 -12.72
CA ARG A 118 6.86 -16.62 -12.68
C ARG A 118 6.76 -15.49 -11.66
N GLU A 119 5.81 -15.55 -10.73
CA GLU A 119 5.67 -14.54 -9.68
C GLU A 119 6.93 -14.48 -8.82
N GLU A 120 7.50 -13.28 -8.69
CA GLU A 120 8.67 -13.04 -7.84
C GLU A 120 8.49 -11.73 -7.07
N GLU A 121 8.52 -11.76 -5.74
CA GLU A 121 8.69 -10.55 -4.93
C GLU A 121 10.16 -10.18 -4.89
N ILE A 122 10.46 -8.95 -5.30
CA ILE A 122 11.82 -8.43 -5.45
C ILE A 122 12.04 -7.28 -4.49
N SER A 123 13.31 -6.96 -4.20
CA SER A 123 13.65 -5.79 -3.39
C SER A 123 13.02 -4.50 -3.95
N THR A 124 12.49 -3.66 -3.08
CA THR A 124 11.91 -2.35 -3.44
C THR A 124 12.97 -1.30 -3.77
N VAL A 125 14.24 -1.60 -3.48
CA VAL A 125 15.41 -0.80 -3.80
C VAL A 125 16.41 -1.67 -4.54
N GLY A 126 16.79 -1.28 -5.76
CA GLY A 126 17.74 -2.03 -6.56
C GLY A 126 17.84 -1.54 -8.00
N ASP A 127 18.93 -1.92 -8.66
CA ASP A 127 19.21 -1.69 -10.08
C ASP A 127 19.55 -3.02 -10.77
N GLY A 128 19.81 -2.96 -12.08
CA GLY A 128 20.30 -4.11 -12.85
C GLY A 128 19.27 -5.20 -13.15
N PHE A 129 17.98 -5.01 -12.83
CA PHE A 129 16.95 -5.97 -13.20
C PHE A 129 16.57 -5.80 -14.66
N VAL A 130 16.42 -6.92 -15.37
CA VAL A 130 16.07 -6.91 -16.79
C VAL A 130 14.62 -7.32 -16.96
N LEU A 131 13.83 -6.44 -17.58
CA LEU A 131 12.47 -6.75 -18.02
C LEU A 131 12.48 -7.20 -19.48
N ARG A 132 11.67 -8.21 -19.78
CA ARG A 132 11.41 -8.67 -21.14
C ARG A 132 9.96 -8.42 -21.52
N ARG A 133 9.70 -8.41 -22.82
CA ARG A 133 8.34 -8.23 -23.36
C ARG A 133 7.33 -9.10 -22.63
N GLY A 134 6.26 -8.48 -22.16
CA GLY A 134 5.15 -9.13 -21.45
C GLY A 134 5.38 -9.35 -19.96
N ASP A 135 6.55 -9.00 -19.40
CA ASP A 135 6.71 -8.96 -17.96
C ASP A 135 5.82 -7.87 -17.36
N VAL A 136 5.16 -8.19 -16.24
CA VAL A 136 4.30 -7.27 -15.50
C VAL A 136 4.95 -6.93 -14.18
N VAL A 137 5.17 -5.64 -13.91
CA VAL A 137 5.65 -5.16 -12.62
C VAL A 137 4.49 -4.57 -11.84
N ARG A 138 4.19 -5.16 -10.69
CA ARG A 138 3.23 -4.62 -9.70
C ARG A 138 3.98 -3.84 -8.64
N PHE A 139 3.69 -2.55 -8.55
CA PHE A 139 4.05 -1.72 -7.42
C PHE A 139 2.89 -1.65 -6.43
N MET A 140 3.18 -1.90 -5.16
CA MET A 140 2.25 -1.71 -4.05
C MET A 140 2.92 -0.74 -3.07
N THR A 141 2.48 0.51 -3.04
CA THR A 141 3.08 1.49 -2.12
C THR A 141 2.50 1.36 -0.72
N THR A 142 3.25 1.87 0.25
CA THR A 142 2.90 1.86 1.68
C THR A 142 1.68 2.75 1.94
N GLY A 143 0.84 2.34 2.88
CA GLY A 143 -0.10 3.27 3.50
C GLY A 143 0.54 4.02 4.68
N GLY A 144 -0.08 5.12 5.11
CA GLY A 144 0.33 5.87 6.28
C GLY A 144 -0.15 5.20 7.57
N GLY A 145 0.46 5.52 8.71
CA GLY A 145 0.00 5.02 10.01
C GLY A 145 -1.28 5.70 10.51
N GLY A 146 -2.07 4.97 11.30
CA GLY A 146 -3.30 5.45 11.92
C GLY A 146 -3.07 6.21 13.23
N TRP A 147 -4.11 6.88 13.70
CA TRP A 147 -4.13 7.59 14.98
C TRP A 147 -5.34 7.20 15.83
N GLY A 148 -5.12 6.93 17.12
CA GLY A 148 -6.19 6.54 18.03
C GLY A 148 -6.60 5.08 17.87
N HIS A 149 -7.25 4.52 18.89
CA HIS A 149 -7.70 3.12 18.85
C HIS A 149 -8.68 2.88 17.68
N PRO A 150 -8.46 1.88 16.81
CA PRO A 150 -9.32 1.62 15.63
C PRO A 150 -10.81 1.44 15.93
N ALA A 151 -11.15 0.74 17.02
CA ALA A 151 -12.54 0.57 17.46
C ALA A 151 -13.26 1.88 17.87
N GLU A 152 -12.54 2.99 18.07
CA GLU A 152 -13.12 4.31 18.30
C GLU A 152 -13.51 5.05 17.00
N ARG A 153 -13.12 4.53 15.83
CA ARG A 153 -13.56 5.11 14.54
C ARG A 153 -15.09 5.04 14.46
N PRO A 154 -15.80 6.12 14.09
CA PRO A 154 -17.24 6.08 13.85
C PRO A 154 -17.59 4.99 12.82
N VAL A 155 -18.64 4.21 13.12
CA VAL A 155 -19.06 3.07 12.27
C VAL A 155 -19.37 3.53 10.85
N GLU A 156 -19.98 4.71 10.73
CA GLU A 156 -20.41 5.31 9.45
C GLU A 156 -19.20 5.66 8.57
N LEU A 157 -18.07 6.02 9.19
CA LEU A 157 -16.82 6.25 8.45
C LEU A 157 -16.20 4.95 7.97
N VAL A 158 -16.26 3.87 8.77
CA VAL A 158 -15.80 2.54 8.34
C VAL A 158 -16.67 2.02 7.20
N GLN A 159 -18.00 2.14 7.32
CA GLN A 159 -18.93 1.77 6.25
C GLN A 159 -18.62 2.53 4.96
N ARG A 160 -18.41 3.85 5.04
CA ARG A 160 -17.99 4.67 3.90
C ARG A 160 -16.66 4.20 3.31
N ASP A 161 -15.67 3.89 4.14
CA ASP A 161 -14.38 3.37 3.67
C ASP A 161 -14.56 2.04 2.91
N VAL A 162 -15.47 1.16 3.36
CA VAL A 162 -15.81 -0.08 2.65
C VAL A 162 -16.50 0.18 1.32
N GLU A 163 -17.48 1.08 1.30
CA GLU A 163 -18.21 1.46 0.09
C GLU A 163 -17.30 2.11 -0.96
N CYS A 164 -16.31 2.90 -0.52
CA CYS A 164 -15.29 3.49 -1.38
C CYS A 164 -14.18 2.52 -1.79
N GLY A 165 -14.16 1.29 -1.25
CA GLY A 165 -13.11 0.30 -1.54
C GLY A 165 -11.75 0.63 -0.92
N PHE A 166 -11.73 1.44 0.14
CA PHE A 166 -10.53 1.80 0.91
C PHE A 166 -10.17 0.71 1.91
N VAL A 167 -11.21 0.17 2.54
CA VAL A 167 -11.14 -0.93 3.50
C VAL A 167 -11.97 -2.09 2.95
N SER A 168 -11.48 -3.32 3.05
CA SER A 168 -12.26 -4.50 2.68
C SER A 168 -13.27 -4.86 3.78
N LEU A 169 -14.27 -5.69 3.48
CA LEU A 169 -15.18 -6.22 4.52
C LEU A 169 -14.40 -6.96 5.62
N GLU A 170 -13.36 -7.69 5.24
CA GLU A 170 -12.49 -8.38 6.18
C GLU A 170 -11.64 -7.40 7.00
N GLY A 171 -11.11 -6.34 6.36
CA GLY A 171 -10.41 -5.25 7.05
C GLY A 171 -11.30 -4.51 8.04
N ALA A 172 -12.56 -4.21 7.67
CA ALA A 172 -13.53 -3.57 8.55
C ALA A 172 -13.78 -4.39 9.82
N ARG A 173 -13.95 -5.71 9.67
CA ARG A 173 -14.13 -6.65 10.77
C ARG A 173 -12.87 -6.77 11.61
N ARG A 174 -11.73 -7.10 10.98
CA ARG A 174 -10.45 -7.38 11.65
C ARG A 174 -9.93 -6.16 12.40
N ASP A 175 -9.91 -5.01 11.74
CA ASP A 175 -9.17 -3.85 12.24
C ASP A 175 -10.04 -2.90 13.05
N TYR A 176 -11.31 -2.71 12.67
CA TYR A 176 -12.21 -1.72 13.29
C TYR A 176 -13.36 -2.35 14.10
N GLY A 177 -13.45 -3.67 14.10
CA GLY A 177 -14.53 -4.41 14.75
C GLY A 177 -15.90 -4.18 14.14
N VAL A 178 -15.98 -3.71 12.89
CA VAL A 178 -17.25 -3.43 12.20
C VAL A 178 -17.61 -4.61 11.32
N VAL A 179 -18.76 -5.22 11.61
CA VAL A 179 -19.27 -6.36 10.85
C VAL A 179 -20.34 -5.86 9.89
N MET A 180 -20.21 -6.20 8.62
CA MET A 180 -21.12 -5.79 7.56
C MET A 180 -21.56 -6.99 6.74
N ASP A 181 -22.80 -6.97 6.28
CA ASP A 181 -23.31 -7.96 5.34
C ASP A 181 -22.65 -7.79 3.97
N ALA A 182 -22.19 -8.89 3.38
CA ALA A 182 -21.42 -8.85 2.15
C ALA A 182 -22.25 -8.45 0.91
N GLY A 183 -23.56 -8.71 0.92
CA GLY A 183 -24.44 -8.40 -0.21
C GLY A 183 -24.99 -6.97 -0.14
N THR A 184 -25.53 -6.60 1.00
CA THR A 184 -26.24 -5.34 1.22
C THR A 184 -25.34 -4.21 1.73
N ARG A 185 -24.14 -4.54 2.24
CA ARG A 185 -23.21 -3.60 2.88
C ARG A 185 -23.81 -2.87 4.08
N THR A 186 -24.86 -3.41 4.70
CA THR A 186 -25.41 -2.86 5.95
C THR A 186 -24.60 -3.37 7.14
N VAL A 187 -24.47 -2.53 8.16
CA VAL A 187 -23.78 -2.89 9.40
C VAL A 187 -24.64 -3.81 10.26
N ASP A 188 -24.05 -4.89 10.78
CA ASP A 188 -24.61 -5.70 11.86
C ASP A 188 -24.24 -5.03 13.19
N GLU A 189 -25.18 -4.28 13.76
CA GLU A 189 -24.97 -3.54 15.00
C GLU A 189 -24.60 -4.45 16.18
N HIS A 190 -25.27 -5.60 16.31
CA HIS A 190 -25.04 -6.51 17.44
C HIS A 190 -23.65 -7.13 17.37
N ALA A 191 -23.27 -7.66 16.20
CA ALA A 191 -21.95 -8.24 16.00
C ALA A 191 -20.83 -7.17 16.12
N THR A 192 -21.09 -5.96 15.62
CA THR A 192 -20.15 -4.82 15.74
C THR A 192 -19.95 -4.40 17.20
N SER A 193 -21.02 -4.24 17.98
CA SER A 193 -20.91 -3.89 19.40
C SER A 193 -20.11 -4.94 20.19
N LYS A 194 -20.37 -6.22 19.94
CA LYS A 194 -19.63 -7.32 20.58
C LYS A 194 -18.14 -7.28 20.22
N LEU A 195 -17.82 -7.18 18.93
CA LEU A 195 -16.43 -7.22 18.47
C LEU A 195 -15.64 -5.98 18.92
N ARG A 196 -16.26 -4.80 18.93
CA ARG A 196 -15.62 -3.58 19.45
C ARG A 196 -15.38 -3.63 20.95
N HIS A 197 -16.30 -4.21 21.72
CA HIS A 197 -16.08 -4.42 23.16
C HIS A 197 -14.82 -5.26 23.40
N ASP A 198 -14.65 -6.35 22.64
CA ASP A 198 -13.47 -7.21 22.74
C ASP A 198 -12.19 -6.48 22.29
N LEU A 199 -12.23 -5.72 21.21
CA LEU A 199 -11.08 -4.93 20.73
C LEU A 199 -10.65 -3.85 21.72
N LEU A 200 -11.60 -3.09 22.29
CA LEU A 200 -11.31 -2.03 23.26
C LEU A 200 -10.70 -2.55 24.57
N SER A 201 -10.86 -3.83 24.86
CA SER A 201 -10.24 -4.47 26.02
C SER A 201 -8.74 -4.76 25.82
N GLN A 202 -8.25 -4.69 24.58
CA GLN A 202 -6.86 -4.96 24.25
C GLN A 202 -6.01 -3.71 24.50
N PRO A 203 -4.82 -3.86 25.12
CA PRO A 203 -3.92 -2.72 25.31
C PRO A 203 -3.39 -2.25 23.95
N THR A 204 -3.17 -0.95 23.85
CA THR A 204 -2.56 -0.33 22.66
C THR A 204 -1.31 0.45 23.02
N ASP A 205 -0.37 0.54 22.08
CA ASP A 205 0.89 1.26 22.28
C ASP A 205 0.83 2.72 21.83
N MET A 206 1.71 3.55 22.39
CA MET A 206 1.93 4.91 21.90
C MET A 206 2.50 4.92 20.46
N PHE A 207 3.27 3.89 20.10
CA PHE A 207 3.89 3.75 18.78
C PHE A 207 3.81 2.30 18.31
N HIS A 208 2.93 2.00 17.35
CA HIS A 208 2.82 0.69 16.72
C HIS A 208 3.72 0.62 15.48
N ARG A 209 4.82 -0.15 15.54
CA ARG A 209 5.89 -0.16 14.52
C ARG A 209 5.81 -1.31 13.50
N ASN A 210 4.70 -2.08 13.51
CA ASN A 210 4.56 -3.34 12.78
C ASN A 210 5.64 -4.38 13.19
N ASP A 211 5.46 -5.62 12.73
CA ASP A 211 6.39 -6.70 13.02
C ASP A 211 7.74 -6.48 12.32
N GLY A 212 8.83 -6.95 12.95
CA GLY A 212 10.17 -6.96 12.35
C GLY A 212 10.98 -5.67 12.50
N TYR A 213 10.41 -4.61 13.10
CA TYR A 213 11.14 -3.34 13.31
C TYR A 213 12.45 -3.52 14.10
N PHE A 214 12.47 -4.46 15.07
CA PHE A 214 13.65 -4.72 15.91
C PHE A 214 14.42 -5.99 15.54
N SER A 215 13.96 -6.79 14.58
CA SER A 215 14.61 -8.06 14.18
C SER A 215 15.78 -7.86 13.22
N PHE A 216 16.02 -6.64 12.74
CA PHE A 216 17.10 -6.34 11.78
C PHE A 216 18.52 -6.49 12.37
N LYS A 217 18.65 -6.66 13.69
CA LYS A 217 19.96 -6.83 14.36
C LYS A 217 20.68 -8.13 13.97
N ASP A 218 19.96 -9.17 13.57
CA ASP A 218 20.53 -10.50 13.34
C ASP A 218 20.84 -10.81 11.86
N GLU A 219 20.33 -10.00 10.92
CA GLU A 219 20.55 -10.22 9.47
C GLU A 219 21.76 -9.45 8.91
N VAL A 220 22.12 -8.30 9.51
CA VAL A 220 23.28 -7.50 9.04
C VAL A 220 24.62 -8.17 9.37
N THR A 221 24.67 -9.03 10.38
CA THR A 221 25.87 -9.79 10.72
C THR A 221 26.09 -11.03 9.85
N SER A 222 25.10 -11.44 9.03
CA SER A 222 25.20 -12.62 8.17
C SER A 222 25.38 -12.29 6.69
N ASN A 223 24.89 -11.14 6.20
CA ASN A 223 25.09 -10.72 4.81
C ASN A 223 26.24 -9.71 4.70
N GLY A 224 27.46 -10.23 4.77
CA GLY A 224 28.66 -9.49 4.41
C GLY A 224 28.65 -9.12 2.93
N ASN A 225 28.36 -7.85 2.64
CA ASN A 225 28.79 -7.14 1.43
C ASN A 225 28.69 -5.64 1.72
N ALA A 226 29.82 -5.07 2.12
CA ALA A 226 30.12 -3.65 2.08
C ALA A 226 30.82 -3.31 0.75
#